data_AF-A0A9C9Z8X1-F1
#
_entry.id   AF-A0A9C9Z8X1-F1
#
_cell.length_a   1.000
_cell.length_b   1.000
_cell.length_c   1.000
_cell.angle_alpha   90.00
_cell.angle_beta   90.00
_cell.angle_gamma   90.00
#
_symmetry.space_group_name_H-M   'P 1'
#
loop_
_entity.id
_entity.type
_entity.pdbx_description
1 polymer ?
#
loop_
_entity_poly.entity_id
_entity_poly.type
_entity_poly.pdbx_seq_one_letter_code
_entity_poly.pdbx_strand_id
1 'polypeptide(L)'
;PVTGFRVLFRETGEEYWRTVAVSAKSDRLQRQDIPSLRNGVTYEFRVAALNNIGVGQPSDIIRVTPSENYSGCVLHLAFVTPELVSECGADPVIPGTLFQVWSGEVGFEWYIAENRSDIGKIRTSLSLSGDYTKAIWFRAESDLARRKVWHLISSSAENGHALLVTRDGRLAAGHGSKPGGIATAPGVIEEGRWYHAAAVYRRVDSRLALYLNGGLVSEGPVEPLQKSDLNIGGSGNWGFLGRIYDVRVYSGVSLSADDIHAIYRETKPRELD
;
A
#
# COMPACT_ATOMS: atom_id res chain seq x y z
N PRO A 1 28.15 21.39 8.95
CA PRO A 1 26.68 21.20 9.11
C PRO A 1 26.06 20.77 7.78
N VAL A 2 25.12 19.81 7.77
CA VAL A 2 24.40 19.42 6.55
C VAL A 2 23.42 20.54 6.18
N THR A 3 23.43 20.95 4.92
CA THR A 3 22.58 22.01 4.34
C THR A 3 21.57 21.50 3.33
N GLY A 4 21.66 20.24 2.89
CA GLY A 4 20.72 19.61 1.97
C GLY A 4 21.19 18.25 1.51
N PHE A 5 20.60 17.73 0.44
CA PHE A 5 20.95 16.45 -0.17
C PHE A 5 20.98 16.53 -1.70
N ARG A 6 21.71 15.62 -2.33
CA ARG A 6 21.65 15.39 -3.78
C ARG A 6 21.27 13.95 -4.04
N VAL A 7 20.30 13.76 -4.93
CA VAL A 7 20.02 12.45 -5.52
C VAL A 7 20.89 12.32 -6.75
N LEU A 8 21.70 11.27 -6.77
CA LEU A 8 22.49 10.88 -7.93
C LEU A 8 21.82 9.67 -8.57
N PHE A 9 21.66 9.70 -9.89
CA PHE A 9 21.08 8.60 -10.63
C PHE A 9 21.78 8.40 -11.96
N ARG A 10 21.78 7.16 -12.47
CA ARG A 10 22.31 6.82 -13.80
C ARG A 10 21.66 5.55 -14.32
N GLU A 11 21.71 5.32 -15.62
CA GLU A 11 21.34 4.01 -16.15
C GLU A 11 22.39 2.98 -15.72
N THR A 12 21.97 1.76 -15.44
CA THR A 12 22.88 0.71 -14.97
C THR A 12 23.96 0.45 -16.03
N GLY A 13 25.23 0.64 -15.66
CA GLY A 13 26.36 0.52 -16.57
C GLY A 13 26.85 1.84 -17.16
N GLU A 14 26.15 2.97 -16.98
CA GLU A 14 26.70 4.28 -17.34
C GLU A 14 27.83 4.70 -16.39
N GLU A 15 28.83 5.38 -16.93
CA GLU A 15 29.99 5.85 -16.15
C GLU A 15 29.63 7.07 -15.28
N TYR A 16 28.81 7.97 -15.82
CA TYR A 16 28.54 9.27 -15.20
C TYR A 16 27.20 9.32 -14.47
N TRP A 17 27.22 9.96 -13.30
CA TRP A 17 26.02 10.21 -12.50
C TRP A 17 25.35 11.51 -12.94
N ARG A 18 24.05 11.43 -13.20
CA ARG A 18 23.17 12.60 -13.31
C ARG A 18 22.72 12.98 -11.90
N THR A 19 22.43 14.26 -11.67
CA THR A 19 22.08 14.76 -10.34
C THR A 19 20.81 15.56 -10.35
N VAL A 20 19.96 15.33 -9.35
CA VAL A 20 18.86 16.22 -9.00
C VAL A 20 19.15 16.84 -7.64
N ALA A 21 19.11 18.16 -7.58
CA ALA A 21 19.25 18.87 -6.32
C ALA A 21 17.96 18.73 -5.53
N VAL A 22 18.07 18.21 -4.30
CA VAL A 22 16.97 18.22 -3.34
C VAL A 22 17.17 19.44 -2.45
N SER A 23 16.11 20.22 -2.27
CA SER A 23 16.12 21.47 -1.49
C SER A 23 16.38 21.21 0.01
N ALA A 24 16.55 22.33 0.74
CA ALA A 24 17.22 22.50 2.03
C ALA A 24 17.09 21.40 3.09
N LYS A 25 18.09 21.34 3.98
CA LYS A 25 18.12 20.53 5.20
C LYS A 25 16.72 20.41 5.82
N SER A 26 16.17 19.21 5.72
CA SER A 26 14.92 18.82 6.37
C SER A 26 15.23 17.68 7.34
N ASP A 27 14.64 17.73 8.52
CA ASP A 27 14.54 16.61 9.45
C ASP A 27 13.41 15.63 9.07
N ARG A 28 12.71 15.91 7.96
CA ARG A 28 11.62 15.09 7.40
C ARG A 28 12.06 14.34 6.14
N LEU A 29 11.32 13.28 5.83
CA LEU A 29 11.45 12.57 4.55
C LEU A 29 11.12 13.53 3.39
N GLN A 30 11.97 13.52 2.36
CA GLN A 30 11.81 14.35 1.16
C GLN A 30 11.55 13.44 -0.05
N ARG A 31 10.49 13.74 -0.81
CA ARG A 31 10.21 13.10 -2.10
C ARG A 31 10.84 13.95 -3.21
N GLN A 32 11.47 13.28 -4.18
CA GLN A 32 12.03 13.93 -5.37
C GLN A 32 11.58 13.18 -6.63
N ASP A 33 10.82 13.86 -7.48
CA ASP A 33 10.41 13.31 -8.77
C ASP A 33 11.52 13.52 -9.80
N ILE A 34 11.76 12.49 -10.61
CA ILE A 34 12.82 12.45 -11.61
C ILE A 34 12.14 12.24 -12.98
N PRO A 35 11.88 13.30 -13.74
CA PRO A 35 10.98 13.26 -14.90
C PRO A 35 11.57 12.57 -16.14
N SER A 36 12.86 12.24 -16.14
CA SER A 36 13.59 11.77 -17.33
C SER A 36 13.96 10.28 -17.29
N LEU A 37 13.31 9.51 -16.41
CA LEU A 37 13.49 8.06 -16.37
C LEU A 37 12.66 7.38 -17.46
N ARG A 38 13.26 6.41 -18.16
CA ARG A 38 12.58 5.61 -19.18
C ARG A 38 12.11 4.28 -18.61
N ASN A 39 10.89 3.92 -18.96
CA ASN A 39 10.32 2.64 -18.56
C ASN A 39 11.08 1.47 -19.19
N GLY A 40 11.21 0.37 -18.44
CA GLY A 40 11.99 -0.81 -18.81
C GLY A 40 13.51 -0.66 -18.66
N VAL A 41 14.02 0.54 -18.33
CA VAL A 41 15.44 0.79 -18.12
C VAL A 41 15.78 0.74 -16.63
N THR A 42 16.78 -0.05 -16.26
CA THR A 42 17.24 -0.14 -14.87
C THR A 42 18.16 1.02 -14.53
N TYR A 43 17.80 1.77 -13.49
CA TYR A 43 18.59 2.88 -12.96
C TYR A 43 19.21 2.53 -11.62
N GLU A 44 20.41 3.03 -11.38
CA GLU A 44 21.09 3.05 -10.09
C GLU A 44 20.88 4.41 -9.42
N PHE A 45 20.46 4.42 -8.15
CA PHE A 45 20.30 5.63 -7.35
C PHE A 45 21.17 5.59 -6.10
N ARG A 46 21.64 6.76 -5.67
CA ARG A 46 22.27 6.97 -4.36
C ARG A 46 22.06 8.42 -3.91
N VAL A 47 22.15 8.68 -2.62
CA VAL A 47 21.95 10.02 -2.04
C VAL A 47 23.22 10.47 -1.34
N ALA A 48 23.60 11.74 -1.50
CA ALA A 48 24.74 12.33 -0.79
C ALA A 48 24.31 13.59 -0.04
N ALA A 49 24.79 13.75 1.19
CA ALA A 49 24.57 14.96 1.98
C ALA A 49 25.35 16.14 1.42
N LEU A 50 24.81 17.34 1.51
CA LEU A 50 25.48 18.60 1.18
C LEU A 50 25.86 19.35 2.45
N ASN A 51 26.98 20.06 2.41
CA ASN A 51 27.34 21.07 3.40
C ASN A 51 27.91 22.31 2.70
N ASN A 52 28.37 23.30 3.47
CA ASN A 52 28.95 24.54 2.93
C ASN A 52 30.27 24.33 2.15
N ILE A 53 30.87 23.14 2.20
CA ILE A 53 32.11 22.77 1.49
C ILE A 53 31.76 22.03 0.20
N GLY A 54 30.72 21.19 0.20
CA GLY A 54 30.30 20.46 -0.98
C GLY A 54 29.53 19.18 -0.66
N VAL A 55 29.69 18.20 -1.53
CA VAL A 55 28.98 16.90 -1.48
C VAL A 55 29.77 15.93 -0.59
N GLY A 56 29.09 15.34 0.39
CA GLY A 56 29.63 14.30 1.25
C GLY A 56 29.63 12.91 0.59
N GLN A 57 29.98 11.90 1.38
CA GLN A 57 29.97 10.51 0.91
C GLN A 57 28.55 10.08 0.49
N PRO A 58 28.38 9.44 -0.68
CA PRO A 58 27.09 8.88 -1.09
C PRO A 58 26.69 7.66 -0.26
N SER A 59 25.38 7.41 -0.19
CA SER A 59 24.80 6.16 0.31
C SER A 59 25.15 4.96 -0.56
N ASP A 60 24.74 3.78 -0.11
CA ASP A 60 24.66 2.58 -0.94
C ASP A 60 23.77 2.80 -2.17
N ILE A 61 24.03 2.00 -3.21
CA ILE A 61 23.30 2.03 -4.48
C ILE A 61 22.03 1.17 -4.36
N ILE A 62 20.90 1.75 -4.73
CA ILE A 62 19.65 1.02 -4.98
C ILE A 62 19.39 0.92 -6.48
N ARG A 63 18.73 -0.16 -6.92
CA ARG A 63 18.39 -0.39 -8.33
C ARG A 63 16.89 -0.40 -8.52
N VAL A 64 16.40 0.35 -9.51
CA VAL A 64 14.97 0.49 -9.81
C VAL A 64 14.76 0.46 -11.31
N THR A 65 13.74 -0.27 -11.78
CA THR A 65 13.32 -0.29 -13.19
C THR A 65 11.91 0.28 -13.28
N PRO A 66 11.73 1.55 -13.71
CA PRO A 66 10.40 2.12 -13.95
C PRO A 66 9.65 1.29 -14.99
N SER A 67 8.32 1.23 -14.92
CA SER A 67 7.51 0.58 -15.96
C SER A 67 6.25 1.40 -16.24
N GLU A 68 5.79 1.40 -17.50
CA GLU A 68 4.49 1.98 -17.90
C GLU A 68 3.30 1.13 -17.42
N ASN A 69 3.57 -0.03 -16.84
CA ASN A 69 2.56 -1.04 -16.55
C ASN A 69 1.88 -0.77 -15.21
N TYR A 70 1.34 0.44 -15.05
CA TYR A 70 0.12 0.61 -14.27
C TYR A 70 -0.89 1.39 -15.11
N SER A 71 -1.64 0.66 -15.94
CA SER A 71 -2.83 1.19 -16.66
C SER A 71 -3.99 1.55 -15.70
N GLY A 72 -3.74 1.82 -14.42
CA GLY A 72 -4.81 2.22 -13.51
C GLY A 72 -4.34 2.91 -12.24
N CYS A 73 -5.33 3.40 -11.49
CA CYS A 73 -5.12 4.28 -10.35
C CYS A 73 -4.36 3.57 -9.23
N VAL A 74 -3.29 4.21 -8.76
CA VAL A 74 -2.57 3.81 -7.55
C VAL A 74 -2.99 4.73 -6.41
N LEU A 75 -3.56 4.16 -5.35
CA LEU A 75 -3.77 4.83 -4.07
C LEU A 75 -2.70 4.37 -3.10
N HIS A 76 -1.87 5.29 -2.63
CA HIS A 76 -0.88 5.03 -1.59
C HIS A 76 -1.17 5.90 -0.36
N LEU A 77 -1.37 5.26 0.78
CA LEU A 77 -1.52 5.91 2.08
C LEU A 77 -0.39 5.43 2.99
N ALA A 78 0.67 6.22 3.10
CA ALA A 78 1.74 6.03 4.07
C ALA A 78 1.51 6.96 5.27
N PHE A 79 1.22 6.40 6.44
CA PHE A 79 1.08 7.18 7.67
C PHE A 79 2.43 7.24 8.39
N VAL A 80 3.31 8.14 7.96
CA VAL A 80 4.47 8.57 8.75
C VAL A 80 4.63 10.08 8.58
N THR A 81 4.07 10.86 9.52
CA THR A 81 4.16 12.33 9.65
C THR A 81 3.53 13.14 8.48
N PRO A 82 3.12 14.42 8.71
CA PRO A 82 2.15 15.09 7.86
C PRO A 82 2.84 15.81 6.69
N GLU A 83 2.84 15.19 5.51
CA GLU A 83 3.02 15.90 4.23
C GLU A 83 2.51 15.03 3.08
N LEU A 84 1.52 15.55 2.34
CA LEU A 84 0.82 14.89 1.24
C LEU A 84 1.47 15.27 -0.10
N VAL A 85 1.76 14.27 -0.95
CA VAL A 85 1.98 14.48 -2.38
C VAL A 85 1.02 13.58 -3.16
N SER A 86 0.07 14.20 -3.87
CA SER A 86 -0.77 13.55 -4.87
C SER A 86 -0.21 13.84 -6.26
N GLU A 87 -0.07 12.82 -7.10
CA GLU A 87 0.23 12.98 -8.52
C GLU A 87 -0.78 12.23 -9.37
N CYS A 88 -1.70 13.00 -9.96
CA CYS A 88 -2.32 12.69 -11.24
C CYS A 88 -2.41 14.02 -12.00
N GLY A 89 -1.50 14.28 -12.95
CA GLY A 89 -1.71 15.31 -13.98
C GLY A 89 -2.39 14.67 -15.20
N ALA A 90 -3.31 15.31 -15.93
CA ALA A 90 -3.65 16.72 -16.04
C ALA A 90 -5.16 16.94 -16.37
N ASP A 91 -5.64 18.13 -15.98
CA ASP A 91 -6.99 18.74 -16.05
C ASP A 91 -7.57 18.95 -17.50
N PRO A 92 -8.90 19.18 -17.72
CA PRO A 92 -9.75 20.16 -16.99
C PRO A 92 -11.21 19.76 -16.64
N VAL A 93 -11.65 20.25 -15.47
CA VAL A 93 -13.03 20.52 -15.01
C VAL A 93 -14.12 19.50 -15.40
N ILE A 94 -14.46 18.62 -14.46
CA ILE A 94 -15.78 17.95 -14.41
C ILE A 94 -16.41 18.26 -13.05
N PRO A 95 -17.66 18.78 -12.99
CA PRO A 95 -18.34 19.03 -11.73
C PRO A 95 -18.69 17.69 -11.07
N GLY A 96 -18.10 17.42 -9.90
CA GLY A 96 -18.47 16.31 -9.03
C GLY A 96 -17.45 15.19 -8.95
N THR A 97 -16.40 15.38 -8.16
CA THR A 97 -15.98 14.43 -7.10
C THR A 97 -15.11 15.20 -6.11
N LEU A 98 -15.71 15.64 -5.01
CA LEU A 98 -15.00 16.16 -3.85
C LEU A 98 -14.36 14.98 -3.12
N PHE A 99 -13.07 15.06 -2.81
CA PHE A 99 -12.56 14.48 -1.57
C PHE A 99 -11.93 15.61 -0.76
N GLN A 100 -12.70 16.11 0.21
CA GLN A 100 -12.19 17.02 1.25
C GLN A 100 -11.41 16.19 2.26
N VAL A 101 -10.13 16.51 2.45
CA VAL A 101 -9.45 16.29 3.73
C VAL A 101 -9.63 17.59 4.50
N TRP A 102 -10.40 17.56 5.59
CA TRP A 102 -10.41 18.68 6.53
C TRP A 102 -9.17 18.60 7.42
N SER A 103 -8.48 19.74 7.49
CA SER A 103 -7.39 20.02 8.40
C SER A 103 -7.80 19.86 9.86
N GLY A 104 -7.01 19.07 10.58
CA GLY A 104 -7.09 18.75 12.01
C GLY A 104 -6.30 17.47 12.21
N GLU A 105 -5.56 17.32 13.31
CA GLU A 105 -4.77 16.11 13.58
C GLU A 105 -5.55 14.83 13.23
N VAL A 106 -4.96 13.97 12.39
CA VAL A 106 -5.38 12.57 12.32
C VAL A 106 -4.22 11.74 12.84
N GLY A 107 -3.99 11.86 14.15
CA GLY A 107 -3.34 10.82 14.92
C GLY A 107 -4.34 9.69 15.15
N PHE A 108 -3.92 8.45 14.96
CA PHE A 108 -4.65 7.30 15.51
C PHE A 108 -3.80 6.69 16.62
N GLU A 109 -3.86 7.27 17.82
CA GLU A 109 -3.65 6.50 19.05
C GLU A 109 -5.02 5.92 19.48
N TRP A 110 -5.03 4.67 19.95
CA TRP A 110 -6.23 3.87 20.20
C TRP A 110 -7.07 4.37 21.37
N TYR A 111 -8.40 4.16 21.30
CA TYR A 111 -9.14 3.51 22.38
C TYR A 111 -10.41 2.79 21.88
N ILE A 112 -10.70 1.62 22.44
CA ILE A 112 -11.88 0.78 22.17
C ILE A 112 -13.13 1.47 22.71
N ALA A 113 -14.21 1.52 21.94
CA ALA A 113 -15.55 1.69 22.47
C ALA A 113 -16.40 0.47 22.15
N GLU A 114 -17.03 -0.07 23.19
CA GLU A 114 -17.85 -1.29 23.22
C GLU A 114 -19.16 -1.18 22.42
N ASN A 115 -19.32 -0.16 21.58
CA ASN A 115 -20.53 0.11 20.80
C ASN A 115 -20.21 0.42 19.33
N ARG A 116 -21.13 0.01 18.46
CA ARG A 116 -21.01 -0.22 17.01
C ARG A 116 -20.65 0.97 16.10
N SER A 117 -20.06 2.07 16.59
CA SER A 117 -19.88 3.32 15.82
C SER A 117 -18.43 3.75 15.53
N ASP A 118 -17.42 3.19 16.20
CA ASP A 118 -16.12 3.87 16.31
C ASP A 118 -14.96 3.18 15.55
N ILE A 119 -15.27 2.24 14.65
CA ILE A 119 -14.23 1.67 13.78
C ILE A 119 -14.03 2.60 12.58
N GLY A 120 -12.95 3.38 12.62
CA GLY A 120 -12.55 4.29 11.54
C GLY A 120 -12.40 3.54 10.22
N LYS A 121 -13.19 3.94 9.22
CA LYS A 121 -13.17 3.36 7.88
C LYS A 121 -12.89 4.46 6.87
N ILE A 122 -11.90 4.24 6.00
CA ILE A 122 -11.65 5.13 4.87
C ILE A 122 -12.50 4.61 3.71
N ARG A 123 -13.54 5.37 3.35
CA ARG A 123 -14.22 5.21 2.07
C ARG A 123 -13.41 5.95 1.02
N THR A 124 -13.29 5.36 -0.15
CA THR A 124 -12.58 5.98 -1.28
C THR A 124 -13.58 6.21 -2.43
N SER A 125 -13.35 7.21 -3.27
CA SER A 125 -14.04 7.32 -4.56
C SER A 125 -13.54 6.29 -5.58
N LEU A 126 -12.43 5.59 -5.28
CA LEU A 126 -11.87 4.54 -6.10
C LEU A 126 -12.79 3.30 -6.06
N SER A 127 -13.14 2.81 -7.24
CA SER A 127 -13.79 1.52 -7.42
C SER A 127 -12.80 0.54 -8.05
N LEU A 128 -12.80 -0.70 -7.57
CA LEU A 128 -12.01 -1.75 -8.20
C LEU A 128 -12.82 -2.39 -9.33
N SER A 129 -12.18 -2.52 -10.48
CA SER A 129 -12.67 -3.23 -11.65
C SER A 129 -11.48 -3.77 -12.43
N GLY A 130 -11.62 -4.93 -13.08
CA GLY A 130 -10.49 -5.50 -13.81
C GLY A 130 -9.53 -6.27 -12.91
N ASP A 131 -8.27 -6.36 -13.35
CA ASP A 131 -7.16 -6.81 -12.51
C ASP A 131 -7.01 -5.87 -11.31
N TYR A 132 -6.44 -6.33 -10.21
CA TYR A 132 -6.04 -5.44 -9.14
C TYR A 132 -4.97 -6.04 -8.25
N THR A 133 -4.28 -5.17 -7.52
CA THR A 133 -3.45 -5.54 -6.39
C THR A 133 -3.79 -4.65 -5.21
N LYS A 134 -3.94 -5.23 -4.02
CA LYS A 134 -4.10 -4.49 -2.78
C LYS A 134 -3.17 -5.05 -1.72
N ALA A 135 -2.45 -4.17 -1.03
CA ALA A 135 -1.45 -4.51 -0.04
C ALA A 135 -1.57 -3.60 1.18
N ILE A 136 -1.25 -4.15 2.35
CA ILE A 136 -1.45 -3.50 3.65
C ILE A 136 -0.55 -4.11 4.71
N TRP A 137 0.10 -3.27 5.50
CA TRP A 137 0.61 -3.69 6.80
C TRP A 137 -0.51 -3.58 7.84
N PHE A 138 -0.67 -4.63 8.65
CA PHE A 138 -1.64 -4.63 9.73
C PHE A 138 -1.12 -5.37 10.95
N ARG A 139 -1.65 -4.98 12.11
CA ARG A 139 -1.46 -5.69 13.38
C ARG A 139 -2.81 -5.78 14.06
N ALA A 140 -3.36 -6.99 14.12
CA ALA A 140 -4.59 -7.24 14.85
C ALA A 140 -4.35 -7.07 16.35
N GLU A 141 -5.27 -6.43 17.07
CA GLU A 141 -5.19 -6.34 18.54
C GLU A 141 -6.11 -7.40 19.18
N SER A 142 -6.10 -7.48 20.52
CA SER A 142 -6.48 -8.63 21.37
C SER A 142 -7.97 -9.05 21.36
N ASP A 143 -8.65 -8.89 20.24
CA ASP A 143 -10.09 -9.06 20.15
C ASP A 143 -10.56 -9.80 18.89
N LEU A 144 -9.65 -10.52 18.20
CA LEU A 144 -10.01 -11.23 16.97
C LEU A 144 -11.17 -12.23 17.21
N ALA A 145 -11.28 -12.76 18.44
CA ALA A 145 -12.32 -13.71 18.84
C ALA A 145 -13.74 -13.12 18.92
N ARG A 146 -13.92 -11.79 19.05
CA ARG A 146 -15.27 -11.20 19.22
C ARG A 146 -16.11 -11.20 17.95
N ARG A 147 -15.51 -11.31 16.77
CA ARG A 147 -16.24 -11.30 15.49
C ARG A 147 -15.80 -12.43 14.59
N LYS A 148 -16.69 -12.83 13.66
CA LYS A 148 -16.38 -13.87 12.66
C LYS A 148 -15.25 -13.46 11.72
N VAL A 149 -15.22 -12.19 11.31
CA VAL A 149 -14.26 -11.62 10.35
C VAL A 149 -13.95 -10.16 10.65
N TRP A 150 -12.77 -9.73 10.24
CA TRP A 150 -12.24 -8.37 10.34
C TRP A 150 -11.71 -7.92 8.98
N HIS A 151 -12.25 -6.84 8.42
CA HIS A 151 -11.98 -6.43 7.05
C HIS A 151 -10.81 -5.45 6.94
N LEU A 152 -9.75 -5.85 6.22
CA LEU A 152 -8.57 -5.02 5.99
C LEU A 152 -8.77 -4.07 4.81
N ILE A 153 -8.99 -4.63 3.62
CA ILE A 153 -9.32 -3.87 2.40
C ILE A 153 -10.45 -4.60 1.69
N SER A 154 -11.66 -4.06 1.75
CA SER A 154 -12.87 -4.74 1.29
C SER A 154 -13.90 -3.79 0.70
N SER A 155 -14.73 -4.33 -0.18
CA SER A 155 -15.96 -3.72 -0.66
C SER A 155 -17.05 -3.80 0.40
N SER A 156 -18.01 -2.87 0.36
CA SER A 156 -19.27 -2.97 1.10
C SER A 156 -20.42 -3.50 0.24
N ALA A 157 -20.24 -3.60 -1.08
CA ALA A 157 -21.15 -4.30 -1.97
C ALA A 157 -21.22 -5.81 -1.66
N GLU A 158 -22.42 -6.38 -1.73
CA GLU A 158 -22.73 -7.80 -1.49
C GLU A 158 -21.92 -8.74 -2.39
N ASN A 159 -21.66 -8.33 -3.65
CA ASN A 159 -20.87 -9.09 -4.61
C ASN A 159 -19.45 -8.54 -4.81
N GLY A 160 -18.93 -7.84 -3.82
CA GLY A 160 -17.66 -7.14 -3.92
C GLY A 160 -16.43 -7.98 -3.59
N HIS A 161 -15.30 -7.32 -3.46
CA HIS A 161 -14.04 -7.96 -3.08
C HIS A 161 -13.78 -7.89 -1.57
N ALA A 162 -12.94 -8.81 -1.08
CA ALA A 162 -12.48 -8.80 0.29
C ALA A 162 -10.99 -9.17 0.42
N LEU A 163 -10.37 -8.61 1.45
CA LEU A 163 -9.14 -9.05 2.11
C LEU A 163 -9.41 -8.84 3.60
N LEU A 164 -9.39 -9.94 4.34
CA LEU A 164 -9.88 -9.99 5.71
C LEU A 164 -9.08 -10.98 6.56
N VAL A 165 -9.26 -10.85 7.88
CA VAL A 165 -8.79 -11.82 8.87
C VAL A 165 -10.00 -12.50 9.49
N THR A 166 -9.98 -13.82 9.63
CA THR A 166 -11.05 -14.60 10.28
C THR A 166 -10.78 -14.77 11.77
N ARG A 167 -11.82 -15.10 12.54
CA ARG A 167 -11.73 -15.35 13.99
C ARG A 167 -10.73 -16.45 14.38
N ASP A 168 -10.51 -17.42 13.50
CA ASP A 168 -9.57 -18.53 13.71
C ASP A 168 -8.16 -18.19 13.20
N GLY A 169 -7.86 -16.90 12.99
CA GLY A 169 -6.51 -16.43 12.66
C GLY A 169 -6.09 -16.73 11.22
N ARG A 170 -7.02 -16.79 10.26
CA ARG A 170 -6.66 -16.89 8.84
C ARG A 170 -6.60 -15.51 8.22
N LEU A 171 -5.56 -15.25 7.44
CA LEU A 171 -5.66 -14.28 6.35
C LEU A 171 -6.45 -14.91 5.20
N ALA A 172 -7.45 -14.22 4.69
CA ALA A 172 -8.29 -14.69 3.59
C ALA A 172 -8.67 -13.56 2.62
N ALA A 173 -8.96 -13.94 1.39
CA ALA A 173 -9.43 -13.04 0.35
C ALA A 173 -10.36 -13.75 -0.63
N GLY A 174 -11.16 -12.99 -1.35
CA GLY A 174 -12.14 -13.53 -2.28
C GLY A 174 -13.10 -12.46 -2.76
N HIS A 175 -14.07 -12.89 -3.57
CA HIS A 175 -15.10 -12.04 -4.16
C HIS A 175 -16.49 -12.63 -3.93
N GLY A 176 -17.51 -11.81 -4.14
CA GLY A 176 -18.86 -12.29 -4.32
C GLY A 176 -19.39 -12.99 -3.07
N SER A 177 -20.01 -14.14 -3.28
CA SER A 177 -20.58 -14.95 -2.20
C SER A 177 -19.52 -15.63 -1.32
N LYS A 178 -18.24 -15.59 -1.74
CA LYS A 178 -17.10 -16.23 -1.06
C LYS A 178 -15.97 -15.22 -0.77
N PRO A 179 -16.18 -14.27 0.17
CA PRO A 179 -15.18 -13.25 0.51
C PRO A 179 -13.87 -13.79 1.11
N GLY A 180 -13.85 -15.06 1.54
CA GLY A 180 -12.66 -15.80 1.96
C GLY A 180 -12.42 -17.05 1.10
N GLY A 181 -12.72 -16.98 -0.20
CA GLY A 181 -12.61 -18.10 -1.14
C GLY A 181 -11.22 -18.73 -1.21
N ILE A 182 -10.17 -17.96 -0.89
CA ILE A 182 -8.83 -18.47 -0.60
C ILE A 182 -8.38 -17.98 0.78
N ALA A 183 -7.61 -18.80 1.48
CA ALA A 183 -7.16 -18.50 2.83
C ALA A 183 -5.90 -19.26 3.20
N THR A 184 -5.17 -18.70 4.16
CA THR A 184 -4.12 -19.40 4.92
C THR A 184 -4.71 -20.48 5.84
N ALA A 185 -3.84 -21.32 6.41
CA ALA A 185 -4.19 -22.23 7.52
C ALA A 185 -4.70 -21.44 8.75
N PRO A 186 -5.50 -22.05 9.64
CA PRO A 186 -5.93 -21.38 10.86
C PRO A 186 -4.74 -21.15 11.80
N GLY A 187 -4.80 -20.09 12.60
CA GLY A 187 -3.78 -19.72 13.58
C GLY A 187 -2.53 -19.06 12.98
N VAL A 188 -2.53 -18.72 11.68
CA VAL A 188 -1.39 -18.05 11.02
C VAL A 188 -1.25 -16.59 11.44
N ILE A 189 -2.37 -15.92 11.68
CA ILE A 189 -2.42 -14.54 12.16
C ILE A 189 -2.65 -14.54 13.66
N GLU A 190 -1.61 -14.12 14.38
CA GLU A 190 -1.60 -13.91 15.83
C GLU A 190 -1.84 -12.43 16.18
N GLU A 191 -2.50 -12.21 17.32
CA GLU A 191 -2.74 -10.86 17.85
C GLU A 191 -1.43 -10.19 18.31
N GLY A 192 -1.38 -8.86 18.27
CA GLY A 192 -0.23 -8.06 18.70
C GLY A 192 0.97 -8.09 17.74
N ARG A 193 0.91 -8.87 16.67
CA ARG A 193 2.00 -8.99 15.68
C ARG A 193 1.68 -8.30 14.37
N TRP A 194 2.69 -7.66 13.79
CA TRP A 194 2.59 -7.03 12.48
C TRP A 194 2.78 -8.05 11.35
N TYR A 195 1.95 -7.89 10.33
CA TYR A 195 1.98 -8.67 9.10
C TYR A 195 1.80 -7.75 7.90
N HIS A 196 2.41 -8.13 6.78
CA HIS A 196 2.08 -7.56 5.48
C HIS A 196 1.18 -8.54 4.73
N ALA A 197 -0.02 -8.11 4.33
CA ALA A 197 -0.90 -8.88 3.48
C ALA A 197 -1.01 -8.24 2.10
N ALA A 198 -1.02 -9.06 1.05
CA ALA A 198 -1.38 -8.61 -0.29
C ALA A 198 -2.29 -9.61 -1.00
N ALA A 199 -3.24 -9.08 -1.78
CA ALA A 199 -4.10 -9.86 -2.67
C ALA A 199 -3.95 -9.34 -4.11
N VAL A 200 -3.55 -10.24 -5.01
CA VAL A 200 -3.34 -9.98 -6.43
C VAL A 200 -4.38 -10.74 -7.22
N TYR A 201 -5.23 -10.04 -7.96
CA TYR A 201 -6.27 -10.62 -8.80
C TYR A 201 -5.97 -10.41 -10.27
N ARG A 202 -6.05 -11.49 -11.04
CA ARG A 202 -5.97 -11.45 -12.49
C ARG A 202 -7.32 -11.83 -13.09
N ARG A 203 -7.90 -10.91 -13.86
CA ARG A 203 -9.24 -11.04 -14.44
C ARG A 203 -9.30 -12.09 -15.54
N VAL A 204 -8.24 -12.23 -16.34
CA VAL A 204 -8.27 -13.07 -17.56
C VAL A 204 -8.68 -14.52 -17.28
N ASP A 205 -8.37 -15.05 -16.09
CA ASP A 205 -8.79 -16.39 -15.65
C ASP A 205 -9.38 -16.42 -14.23
N SER A 206 -9.75 -15.25 -13.69
CA SER A 206 -10.36 -15.09 -12.38
C SER A 206 -9.58 -15.78 -11.25
N ARG A 207 -8.24 -15.67 -11.28
CA ARG A 207 -7.36 -16.19 -10.23
C ARG A 207 -6.96 -15.11 -9.25
N LEU A 208 -7.01 -15.46 -7.97
CA LEU A 208 -6.55 -14.64 -6.87
C LEU A 208 -5.34 -15.32 -6.21
N ALA A 209 -4.29 -14.54 -5.97
CA ALA A 209 -3.12 -14.94 -5.20
C ALA A 209 -3.06 -14.11 -3.92
N LEU A 210 -2.88 -14.79 -2.78
CA LEU A 210 -2.79 -14.23 -1.45
C LEU A 210 -1.35 -14.37 -0.95
N TYR A 211 -0.79 -13.25 -0.49
CA TYR A 211 0.57 -13.16 0.01
C TYR A 211 0.56 -12.72 1.46
N LEU A 212 1.47 -13.28 2.25
CA LEU A 212 1.75 -12.89 3.63
C LEU A 212 3.25 -12.66 3.78
N ASN A 213 3.63 -11.52 4.34
CA ASN A 213 5.03 -11.13 4.55
C ASN A 213 5.90 -11.27 3.29
N GLY A 214 5.32 -10.88 2.15
CA GLY A 214 5.98 -10.90 0.84
C GLY A 214 6.06 -12.28 0.18
N GLY A 215 5.59 -13.36 0.82
CA GLY A 215 5.56 -14.71 0.26
C GLY A 215 4.15 -15.16 -0.14
N LEU A 216 4.03 -15.94 -1.23
CA LEU A 216 2.77 -16.54 -1.65
C LEU A 216 2.31 -17.59 -0.64
N VAL A 217 1.07 -17.48 -0.14
CA VAL A 217 0.51 -18.41 0.86
C VAL A 217 -0.73 -19.17 0.41
N SER A 218 -1.46 -18.65 -0.58
CA SER A 218 -2.58 -19.35 -1.19
C SER A 218 -2.87 -18.77 -2.56
N GLU A 219 -3.30 -19.60 -3.49
CA GLU A 219 -3.83 -19.14 -4.78
C GLU A 219 -4.96 -20.05 -5.26
N GLY A 220 -5.84 -19.51 -6.09
CA GLY A 220 -6.93 -20.31 -6.65
C GLY A 220 -7.92 -19.50 -7.46
N PRO A 221 -8.88 -20.18 -8.12
CA PRO A 221 -9.99 -19.53 -8.77
C PRO A 221 -10.90 -18.88 -7.72
N VAL A 222 -11.38 -17.68 -8.03
CA VAL A 222 -12.41 -16.97 -7.28
C VAL A 222 -13.55 -16.54 -8.21
N GLU A 223 -14.68 -16.13 -7.65
CA GLU A 223 -15.74 -15.52 -8.45
C GLU A 223 -15.19 -14.28 -9.21
N PRO A 224 -15.57 -14.06 -10.48
CA PRO A 224 -15.11 -12.90 -11.22
C PRO A 224 -15.51 -11.60 -10.50
N LEU A 225 -14.57 -10.66 -10.41
CA LEU A 225 -14.82 -9.36 -9.78
C LEU A 225 -15.93 -8.61 -10.51
N GLN A 226 -16.99 -8.25 -9.78
CA GLN A 226 -17.93 -7.20 -10.17
C GLN A 226 -17.38 -5.86 -9.72
N LYS A 227 -17.53 -4.80 -10.53
CA LYS A 227 -17.09 -3.46 -10.15
C LYS A 227 -17.71 -3.08 -8.80
N SER A 228 -16.87 -2.73 -7.83
CA SER A 228 -17.33 -2.49 -6.46
C SER A 228 -16.54 -1.37 -5.79
N ASP A 229 -17.10 -0.84 -4.70
CA ASP A 229 -16.44 0.14 -3.85
C ASP A 229 -15.20 -0.45 -3.16
N LEU A 230 -14.29 0.41 -2.74
CA LEU A 230 -13.09 0.07 -1.99
C LEU A 230 -13.13 0.78 -0.63
N ASN A 231 -12.95 0.00 0.42
CA ASN A 231 -12.86 0.51 1.78
C ASN A 231 -11.64 -0.07 2.48
N ILE A 232 -10.99 0.75 3.31
CA ILE A 232 -9.84 0.37 4.12
C ILE A 232 -10.28 0.38 5.59
N GLY A 233 -9.88 -0.65 6.33
CA GLY A 233 -10.24 -0.83 7.74
C GLY A 233 -11.69 -1.26 7.97
N GLY A 234 -12.44 -1.66 6.92
CA GLY A 234 -13.81 -2.13 7.09
C GLY A 234 -14.58 -2.50 5.82
N SER A 235 -15.80 -3.02 6.00
CA SER A 235 -16.83 -3.30 4.99
C SER A 235 -18.20 -3.06 5.64
N GLY A 236 -19.07 -2.22 5.05
CA GLY A 236 -20.35 -1.88 5.66
C GLY A 236 -20.21 -1.37 7.11
N ASN A 237 -20.87 -2.05 8.06
CA ASN A 237 -20.81 -1.81 9.52
C ASN A 237 -19.76 -2.69 10.24
N TRP A 238 -18.91 -3.35 9.47
CA TRP A 238 -17.85 -4.23 9.95
C TRP A 238 -16.53 -3.51 9.79
N GLY A 239 -15.74 -3.40 10.84
CA GLY A 239 -14.46 -2.73 10.81
C GLY A 239 -13.34 -3.66 11.28
N PHE A 240 -12.09 -3.27 11.05
CA PHE A 240 -10.90 -3.93 11.58
C PHE A 240 -10.50 -3.31 12.92
N LEU A 241 -10.31 -4.16 13.94
CA LEU A 241 -9.76 -3.74 15.23
C LEU A 241 -8.27 -4.10 15.27
N GLY A 242 -7.47 -3.17 14.78
CA GLY A 242 -6.03 -3.24 14.87
C GLY A 242 -5.35 -2.12 14.12
N ARG A 243 -4.02 -2.06 14.22
CA ARG A 243 -3.21 -1.03 13.57
C ARG A 243 -3.07 -1.34 12.09
N ILE A 244 -3.06 -0.29 11.27
CA ILE A 244 -2.84 -0.38 9.82
C ILE A 244 -1.68 0.56 9.48
N TYR A 245 -0.85 0.14 8.54
CA TYR A 245 0.26 0.90 8.01
C TYR A 245 0.41 0.63 6.51
N ASP A 246 1.01 1.58 5.78
CA ASP A 246 1.36 1.50 4.35
C ASP A 246 0.33 0.73 3.49
N VAL A 247 -0.79 1.40 3.18
CA VAL A 247 -1.83 0.83 2.32
C VAL A 247 -1.56 1.18 0.88
N ARG A 248 -1.53 0.17 0.01
CA ARG A 248 -1.29 0.32 -1.43
C ARG A 248 -2.39 -0.39 -2.20
N VAL A 249 -3.02 0.31 -3.14
CA VAL A 249 -4.02 -0.27 -4.03
C VAL A 249 -3.72 0.12 -5.46
N TYR A 250 -3.57 -0.88 -6.31
CA TYR A 250 -3.35 -0.77 -7.74
C TYR A 250 -4.61 -1.28 -8.45
N SER A 251 -5.42 -0.37 -8.97
CA SER A 251 -6.59 -0.74 -9.77
C SER A 251 -6.16 -1.03 -11.21
N GLY A 252 -6.71 -2.06 -11.83
CA GLY A 252 -6.37 -2.46 -13.20
C GLY A 252 -5.03 -3.19 -13.36
N VAL A 253 -4.36 -3.56 -12.26
CA VAL A 253 -2.98 -4.09 -12.32
C VAL A 253 -2.77 -5.26 -11.37
N SER A 254 -2.26 -6.37 -11.91
CA SER A 254 -1.82 -7.55 -11.18
C SER A 254 -0.29 -7.55 -11.03
N LEU A 255 0.20 -7.31 -9.81
CA LEU A 255 1.64 -7.25 -9.51
C LEU A 255 2.31 -8.63 -9.57
N SER A 256 3.61 -8.64 -9.87
CA SER A 256 4.42 -9.86 -9.79
C SER A 256 4.75 -10.23 -8.33
N ALA A 257 5.16 -11.48 -8.10
CA ALA A 257 5.59 -11.92 -6.77
C ALA A 257 6.82 -11.14 -6.27
N ASP A 258 7.74 -10.78 -7.17
CA ASP A 258 8.92 -9.98 -6.85
C ASP A 258 8.55 -8.56 -6.41
N ASP A 259 7.55 -7.94 -7.07
CA ASP A 259 7.05 -6.63 -6.67
C ASP A 259 6.40 -6.67 -5.28
N ILE A 260 5.61 -7.72 -4.99
CA ILE A 260 5.01 -7.91 -3.66
C ILE A 260 6.10 -8.10 -2.60
N HIS A 261 7.14 -8.87 -2.91
CA HIS A 261 8.27 -9.08 -2.01
C HIS A 261 9.08 -7.79 -1.79
N ALA A 262 9.26 -6.97 -2.83
CA ALA A 262 9.92 -5.67 -2.75
C ALA A 262 9.12 -4.71 -1.85
N ILE A 263 7.80 -4.57 -2.09
CA ILE A 263 6.91 -3.77 -1.23
C ILE A 263 7.07 -4.19 0.23
N TYR A 264 6.98 -5.49 0.52
CA TYR A 264 7.15 -6.00 1.88
C TYR A 264 8.49 -5.57 2.51
N ARG A 265 9.61 -5.72 1.81
CA ARG A 265 10.93 -5.40 2.36
C ARG A 265 11.14 -3.90 2.57
N GLU A 266 10.69 -3.10 1.62
CA GLU A 266 10.92 -1.65 1.61
C GLU A 266 10.02 -0.91 2.60
N THR A 267 8.85 -1.47 2.90
CA THR A 267 7.83 -0.78 3.71
C THR A 267 7.65 -1.37 5.09
N LYS A 268 8.51 -2.33 5.48
CA LYS A 268 8.57 -2.87 6.84
C LYS A 268 8.63 -1.71 7.85
N PRO A 269 7.61 -1.56 8.74
CA PRO A 269 7.63 -0.51 9.75
C PRO A 269 8.92 -0.59 10.59
N ARG A 270 9.58 0.56 10.82
CA ARG A 270 10.83 0.64 11.58
C ARG A 270 10.67 0.31 13.07
N GLU A 271 9.44 0.35 13.59
CA GLU A 271 9.07 -0.05 14.96
C GLU A 271 9.01 -1.57 15.16
N LEU A 272 9.48 -2.36 14.18
CA LEU A 272 9.47 -3.83 14.21
C LEU A 272 10.78 -4.48 14.66
N ASP A 273 11.80 -3.67 14.95
CA ASP A 273 13.11 -4.13 15.40
C ASP A 273 13.33 -3.78 16.88
#